data_AF-A0A662A7A0-F1
#
_entry.id   AF-A0A662A7A0-F1
#
_cell.length_a   1.000
_cell.length_b   1.000
_cell.length_c   1.000
_cell.angle_alpha   90.00
_cell.angle_beta   90.00
_cell.angle_gamma   90.00
#
_symmetry.space_group_name_H-M   'P 1'
#
loop_
_entity.id
_entity.type
_entity.pdbx_description
1 polymer ?
#
loop_
_entity_poly.entity_id
_entity_poly.type
_entity_poly.pdbx_seq_one_letter_code
_entity_poly.pdbx_strand_id
1 'polypeptide(L)'
;MTKVLFTYLLIFPYFMAFAQDKPSEIYKTEIGNVVFKSDAPLELISSVSNELKGIIDSQKRTFIFQVKVVSLKGFNSKLQQEHFYENYMEIDKFPHMRFKGKLVEHIDFAEEGEFPVRAKGIFSIHGIEKEEIIKATIIIGKNKIIIHSEFQISLEDYNIKIPHVVFQKIAEEIDVSIDVELLNE
;
A
#
# COMPACT_ATOMS: atom_id res chain seq x y z
N MET A 1 -23.60 -35.13 -72.38
CA MET A 1 -23.86 -35.06 -70.92
C MET A 1 -22.54 -35.21 -70.21
N THR A 2 -21.92 -34.12 -69.73
CA THR A 2 -20.86 -34.25 -68.71
C THR A 2 -20.83 -32.97 -67.89
N LYS A 3 -21.02 -33.14 -66.57
CA LYS A 3 -21.22 -32.11 -65.56
C LYS A 3 -19.92 -31.33 -65.31
N VAL A 4 -20.01 -30.00 -65.28
CA VAL A 4 -18.95 -29.12 -64.77
C VAL A 4 -19.10 -29.05 -63.24
N LEU A 5 -18.09 -29.51 -62.52
CA LEU A 5 -18.06 -29.55 -61.06
C LEU A 5 -17.53 -28.20 -60.53
N PHE A 6 -18.43 -27.33 -60.07
CA PHE A 6 -18.05 -26.09 -59.40
C PHE A 6 -17.57 -26.41 -57.99
N THR A 7 -16.26 -26.32 -57.76
CA THR A 7 -15.66 -26.51 -56.43
C THR A 7 -15.66 -25.14 -55.73
N TYR A 8 -16.55 -24.94 -54.76
CA TYR A 8 -16.55 -23.75 -53.91
C TYR A 8 -15.42 -23.86 -52.88
N LEU A 9 -14.37 -23.07 -53.09
CA LEU A 9 -13.30 -22.84 -52.12
C LEU A 9 -13.87 -21.96 -50.99
N LEU A 10 -14.28 -22.56 -49.88
CA LEU A 10 -14.67 -21.87 -48.65
C LEU A 10 -13.43 -21.24 -48.01
N ILE A 11 -13.17 -19.97 -48.30
CA ILE A 11 -12.19 -19.16 -47.57
C ILE A 11 -12.87 -18.75 -46.26
N PHE A 12 -12.54 -19.46 -45.17
CA PHE A 12 -12.97 -19.11 -43.82
C PHE A 12 -12.04 -17.98 -43.33
N PRO A 13 -12.49 -16.72 -43.21
CA PRO A 13 -11.63 -15.69 -42.65
C PRO A 13 -11.40 -16.01 -41.17
N TYR A 14 -10.16 -16.36 -40.83
CA TYR A 14 -9.72 -16.51 -39.45
C TYR A 14 -9.75 -15.12 -38.81
N PHE A 15 -10.89 -14.77 -38.22
CA PHE A 15 -11.05 -13.53 -37.46
C PHE A 15 -10.22 -13.68 -36.18
N MET A 16 -8.92 -13.35 -36.25
CA MET A 16 -8.11 -13.16 -35.06
C MET A 16 -8.69 -11.97 -34.31
N ALA A 17 -9.49 -12.26 -33.29
CA ALA A 17 -9.83 -11.28 -32.26
C ALA A 17 -8.51 -10.92 -31.55
N PHE A 18 -7.89 -9.83 -31.99
CA PHE A 18 -6.88 -9.16 -31.18
C PHE A 18 -7.58 -8.74 -29.90
N ALA A 19 -7.30 -9.42 -28.79
CA ALA A 19 -7.64 -8.90 -27.48
C ALA A 19 -6.95 -7.53 -27.37
N GLN A 20 -7.73 -6.45 -27.38
CA GLN A 20 -7.21 -5.15 -27.02
C GLN A 20 -6.93 -5.24 -25.52
N ASP A 21 -5.65 -5.34 -25.16
CA ASP A 21 -5.22 -5.06 -23.79
C ASP A 21 -5.74 -3.64 -23.48
N LYS A 22 -6.68 -3.54 -22.53
CA LYS A 22 -7.06 -2.22 -22.01
C LYS A 22 -5.75 -1.53 -21.56
N PRO A 23 -5.61 -0.21 -21.70
CA PRO A 23 -4.48 0.48 -21.08
C PRO A 23 -4.53 0.26 -19.56
N SER A 24 -3.36 0.03 -18.96
CA SER A 24 -3.24 -0.10 -17.51
C SER A 24 -3.54 1.24 -16.85
N GLU A 25 -4.60 1.32 -16.06
CA GLU A 25 -4.90 2.50 -15.25
C GLU A 25 -3.97 2.49 -14.04
N ILE A 26 -3.16 3.55 -13.93
CA ILE A 26 -2.21 3.77 -12.84
C ILE A 26 -2.80 4.85 -11.95
N TYR A 27 -3.15 4.47 -10.72
CA TYR A 27 -3.58 5.42 -9.70
C TYR A 27 -2.38 5.82 -8.87
N LYS A 28 -2.21 7.11 -8.60
CA LYS A 28 -1.09 7.60 -7.79
C LYS A 28 -1.44 8.76 -6.87
N THR A 29 -0.61 8.93 -5.84
CA THR A 29 -0.65 10.08 -4.94
C THR A 29 0.75 10.41 -4.42
N GLU A 30 0.91 11.66 -4.02
CA GLU A 30 2.11 12.17 -3.34
C GLU A 30 1.79 12.80 -1.97
N ILE A 31 0.50 12.81 -1.58
CA ILE A 31 -0.03 13.59 -0.43
C ILE A 31 -0.96 12.78 0.50
N GLY A 32 -0.72 11.46 0.64
CA GLY A 32 -1.53 10.60 1.50
C GLY A 32 -1.25 10.80 3.00
N ASN A 33 -2.25 10.51 3.84
CA ASN A 33 -2.13 10.54 5.29
C ASN A 33 -1.76 9.17 5.85
N VAL A 34 -0.83 9.16 6.81
CA VAL A 34 -0.52 8.01 7.66
C VAL A 34 -0.35 8.46 9.10
N VAL A 35 -0.92 7.71 10.03
CA VAL A 35 -0.81 7.92 11.48
C VAL A 35 -0.24 6.67 12.13
N PHE A 36 0.70 6.87 13.05
CA PHE A 36 1.22 5.83 13.93
C PHE A 36 0.88 6.20 15.37
N LYS A 37 0.34 5.25 16.13
CA LYS A 37 -0.05 5.44 17.53
C LYS A 37 0.52 4.31 18.40
N SER A 38 1.23 4.69 19.46
CA SER A 38 1.71 3.81 20.53
C SER A 38 0.93 4.12 21.79
N ASP A 39 0.11 3.19 22.26
CA ASP A 39 -0.72 3.34 23.44
C ASP A 39 -0.19 2.44 24.58
N ALA A 40 0.62 3.01 25.45
CA ALA A 40 1.27 2.31 26.56
C ALA A 40 0.73 2.81 27.92
N PRO A 41 0.87 2.04 29.01
CA PRO A 41 0.26 2.38 30.30
C PRO A 41 0.57 3.78 30.85
N LEU A 42 1.76 4.31 30.57
CA LEU A 42 2.21 5.61 31.06
C LEU A 42 2.22 6.71 30.00
N GLU A 43 2.11 6.37 28.72
CA GLU A 43 2.23 7.36 27.65
C GLU A 43 1.51 6.93 26.36
N LEU A 44 0.73 7.87 25.84
CA LEU A 44 0.19 7.82 24.49
C LEU A 44 1.09 8.65 23.59
N ILE A 45 1.66 8.02 22.56
CA ILE A 45 2.52 8.67 21.56
C ILE A 45 1.82 8.58 20.21
N SER A 46 1.78 9.69 19.47
CA SER A 46 1.26 9.73 18.11
C SER A 46 2.23 10.44 17.18
N SER A 47 2.27 9.99 15.92
CA SER A 47 2.93 10.71 14.85
C SER A 47 2.15 10.59 13.55
N VAL A 48 2.23 11.63 12.73
CA VAL A 48 1.47 11.79 11.49
C VAL A 48 2.39 12.23 10.37
N SER A 49 2.14 11.75 9.16
CA SER A 49 2.70 12.29 7.93
C SER A 49 1.61 12.45 6.88
N ASN A 50 1.67 13.55 6.13
CA ASN A 50 0.83 13.79 4.94
C ASN A 50 1.64 13.61 3.64
N GLU A 51 2.79 12.93 3.73
CA GLU A 51 3.69 12.67 2.61
C GLU A 51 3.73 11.17 2.26
N LEU A 52 2.65 10.43 2.53
CA LEU A 52 2.53 9.05 2.07
C LEU A 52 2.34 9.07 0.55
N LYS A 53 3.28 8.45 -0.15
CA LYS A 53 3.24 8.26 -1.60
C LYS A 53 2.67 6.89 -1.90
N GLY A 54 1.84 6.81 -2.93
CA GLY A 54 1.15 5.57 -3.30
C GLY A 54 1.04 5.43 -4.80
N ILE A 55 1.21 4.21 -5.30
CA ILE A 55 0.94 3.85 -6.69
C ILE A 55 0.21 2.50 -6.69
N ILE A 56 -0.87 2.40 -7.47
CA ILE A 56 -1.57 1.15 -7.77
C ILE A 56 -1.69 0.98 -9.28
N ASP A 57 -1.24 -0.18 -9.77
CA ASP A 57 -1.50 -0.66 -11.13
C ASP A 57 -2.72 -1.57 -11.06
N SER A 58 -3.85 -1.08 -11.58
CA SER A 58 -5.16 -1.74 -11.53
C SER A 58 -5.16 -3.10 -12.21
N GLN A 59 -4.45 -3.25 -13.33
CA GLN A 59 -4.43 -4.47 -14.13
C GLN A 59 -3.57 -5.55 -13.48
N LYS A 60 -2.36 -5.18 -13.06
CA LYS A 60 -1.44 -6.09 -12.37
C LYS A 60 -1.83 -6.33 -10.92
N ARG A 61 -2.75 -5.51 -10.39
CA ARG A 61 -3.14 -5.42 -8.97
C ARG A 61 -1.94 -5.21 -8.06
N THR A 62 -0.88 -4.61 -8.57
CA THR A 62 0.34 -4.35 -7.82
C THR A 62 0.28 -2.97 -7.20
N PHE A 63 0.86 -2.83 -6.02
CA PHE A 63 0.93 -1.54 -5.34
C PHE A 63 2.33 -1.28 -4.77
N ILE A 64 2.63 0.00 -4.56
CA ILE A 64 3.75 0.47 -3.74
C ILE A 64 3.26 1.66 -2.93
N PHE A 65 3.41 1.58 -1.61
CA PHE A 65 3.25 2.71 -0.69
C PHE A 65 4.57 2.99 0.02
N GLN A 66 4.91 4.27 0.18
CA GLN A 66 6.14 4.68 0.83
C GLN A 66 5.98 6.01 1.55
N VAL A 67 6.55 6.11 2.74
CA VAL A 67 6.68 7.37 3.48
C VAL A 67 8.15 7.60 3.86
N LYS A 68 8.58 8.86 3.85
CA LYS A 68 9.87 9.25 4.43
C LYS A 68 9.72 9.29 5.94
N VAL A 69 10.58 8.60 6.69
CA VAL A 69 10.46 8.55 8.15
C VAL A 69 10.59 9.94 8.77
N VAL A 70 11.45 10.80 8.21
CA VAL A 70 11.66 12.18 8.67
C VAL A 70 10.40 13.08 8.57
N SER A 71 9.41 12.71 7.73
CA SER A 71 8.16 13.48 7.60
C SER A 71 7.14 13.16 8.69
N LEU A 72 7.36 12.13 9.50
CA LEU A 72 6.53 11.84 10.67
C LEU A 72 6.75 12.90 11.75
N LYS A 73 5.71 13.64 12.11
CA LYS A 73 5.71 14.70 13.13
C LYS A 73 4.56 14.51 14.11
N GLY A 74 4.49 15.32 15.18
CA GLY A 74 3.37 15.29 16.14
C GLY A 74 3.65 14.55 17.45
N PHE A 75 4.89 14.09 17.64
CA PHE A 75 5.37 13.52 18.90
C PHE A 75 5.16 14.47 20.09
N ASN A 76 5.07 13.91 21.30
CA ASN A 76 4.82 14.66 22.54
C ASN A 76 5.93 15.66 22.87
N SER A 77 7.14 15.43 22.37
CA SER A 77 8.27 16.36 22.52
C SER A 77 9.28 16.24 21.37
N LYS A 78 10.11 17.27 21.20
CA LYS A 78 11.21 17.25 20.24
C LYS A 78 12.21 16.12 20.51
N LEU A 79 12.52 15.87 21.78
CA LEU A 79 13.46 14.81 22.18
C LEU A 79 12.93 13.41 21.83
N GLN A 80 11.62 13.18 22.00
CA GLN A 80 10.98 11.92 21.58
C GLN A 80 11.08 11.71 20.07
N GLN A 81 10.86 12.77 19.28
CA GLN A 81 11.02 12.73 17.83
C GLN A 81 12.49 12.45 17.43
N GLU A 82 13.45 13.08 18.09
CA GLU A 82 14.89 12.84 17.87
C GLU A 82 15.25 11.38 18.16
N HIS A 83 14.80 10.84 19.30
CA HIS A 83 15.00 9.43 19.62
C HIS A 83 14.34 8.48 18.64
N PHE A 84 13.11 8.78 18.18
CA PHE A 84 12.45 8.01 17.13
C PHE A 84 13.31 7.93 15.86
N TYR A 85 13.85 9.06 15.40
CA TYR A 85 14.68 9.09 14.20
C TYR A 85 16.03 8.38 14.37
N GLU A 86 16.73 8.63 15.47
CA GLU A 86 18.10 8.18 15.65
C GLU A 86 18.18 6.76 16.21
N ASN A 87 17.44 6.48 17.29
CA ASN A 87 17.61 5.25 18.08
C ASN A 87 16.70 4.11 17.62
N TYR A 88 15.51 4.41 17.09
CA TYR A 88 14.53 3.39 16.72
C TYR A 88 14.46 3.16 15.22
N MET A 89 14.50 4.21 14.40
CA MET A 89 14.37 4.09 12.96
C MET A 89 15.71 4.14 12.22
N GLU A 90 16.77 4.66 12.83
CA GLU A 90 18.08 4.88 12.21
C GLU A 90 17.97 5.53 10.82
N ILE A 91 17.29 6.68 10.73
CA ILE A 91 16.85 7.25 9.43
C ILE A 91 17.99 7.63 8.48
N ASP A 92 19.20 7.83 9.00
CA ASP A 92 20.40 8.07 8.19
C ASP A 92 20.76 6.84 7.33
N LYS A 93 20.39 5.63 7.79
CA LYS A 93 20.55 4.36 7.07
C LYS A 93 19.26 3.95 6.36
N PHE A 94 18.13 4.14 7.02
CA PHE A 94 16.81 3.66 6.57
C PHE A 94 15.80 4.82 6.48
N PRO A 95 15.93 5.71 5.49
CA PRO A 95 15.13 6.94 5.42
C PRO A 95 13.65 6.71 5.05
N HIS A 96 13.28 5.48 4.68
CA HIS A 96 11.96 5.14 4.15
C HIS A 96 11.36 3.92 4.85
N MET A 97 10.06 3.99 5.09
CA MET A 97 9.22 2.79 5.26
C MET A 97 8.46 2.54 3.97
N ARG A 98 8.35 1.27 3.55
CA ARG A 98 7.76 0.91 2.25
C ARG A 98 6.97 -0.38 2.33
N PHE A 99 5.77 -0.40 1.77
CA PHE A 99 4.98 -1.60 1.55
C PHE A 99 4.74 -1.80 0.05
N LYS A 100 5.19 -2.93 -0.51
CA LYS A 100 5.05 -3.25 -1.93
C LYS A 100 4.49 -4.65 -2.12
N GLY A 101 3.53 -4.84 -3.01
CA GLY A 101 2.86 -6.13 -3.11
C GLY A 101 1.76 -6.19 -4.15
N LYS A 102 0.80 -7.09 -3.89
CA LYS A 102 -0.39 -7.30 -4.72
C LYS A 102 -1.67 -7.39 -3.89
N LEU A 103 -2.78 -6.91 -4.45
CA LEU A 103 -4.11 -7.20 -3.91
C LEU A 103 -4.43 -8.68 -4.11
N VAL A 104 -4.95 -9.33 -3.06
CA VAL A 104 -5.34 -10.74 -3.06
C VAL A 104 -6.65 -10.92 -3.83
N GLU A 105 -7.63 -10.07 -3.54
CA GLU A 105 -8.92 -10.06 -4.21
C GLU A 105 -8.80 -9.49 -5.61
N HIS A 106 -9.59 -10.05 -6.54
CA HIS A 106 -9.76 -9.49 -7.87
C HIS A 106 -10.93 -8.52 -7.80
N ILE A 107 -10.63 -7.22 -7.88
CA ILE A 107 -11.62 -6.15 -7.95
C ILE A 107 -11.60 -5.57 -9.37
N ASP A 108 -12.76 -5.18 -9.90
CA ASP A 108 -12.86 -4.45 -11.16
C ASP A 108 -12.77 -2.96 -10.87
N PHE A 109 -11.66 -2.33 -11.25
CA PHE A 109 -11.43 -0.90 -11.05
C PHE A 109 -12.34 -0.01 -11.92
N ALA A 110 -13.09 -0.60 -12.86
CA ALA A 110 -14.11 0.11 -13.63
C ALA A 110 -15.48 0.15 -12.92
N GLU A 111 -15.68 -0.63 -11.86
CA GLU A 111 -16.92 -0.66 -11.08
C GLU A 111 -16.80 0.27 -9.87
N GLU A 112 -17.59 1.35 -9.87
CA GLU A 112 -17.69 2.24 -8.70
C GLU A 112 -18.30 1.49 -7.52
N GLY A 113 -17.74 1.69 -6.32
CA GLY A 113 -18.20 0.98 -5.13
C GLY A 113 -17.14 0.91 -4.05
N GLU A 114 -17.48 0.19 -2.99
CA GLU A 114 -16.61 -0.05 -1.83
C GLU A 114 -16.24 -1.53 -1.77
N PHE A 115 -14.94 -1.82 -1.71
CA PHE A 115 -14.40 -3.16 -1.81
C PHE A 115 -13.45 -3.45 -0.65
N PRO A 116 -13.80 -4.38 0.26
CA PRO A 116 -12.84 -4.89 1.23
C PRO A 116 -11.82 -5.78 0.52
N VAL A 117 -10.54 -5.51 0.76
CA VAL A 117 -9.41 -6.23 0.14
C VAL A 117 -8.35 -6.57 1.17
N ARG A 118 -7.48 -7.51 0.80
CA ARG A 118 -6.23 -7.82 1.47
C ARG A 118 -5.07 -7.48 0.53
N ALA A 119 -4.18 -6.64 1.02
CA ALA A 119 -2.93 -6.32 0.39
C ALA A 119 -1.85 -7.25 0.94
N LYS A 120 -1.32 -8.15 0.10
CA LYS A 120 -0.22 -9.05 0.45
C LYS A 120 1.08 -8.53 -0.15
N GLY A 121 2.12 -8.35 0.65
CA GLY A 121 3.37 -7.77 0.16
C GLY A 121 4.53 -7.80 1.14
N ILE A 122 5.64 -7.21 0.73
CA ILE A 122 6.81 -6.99 1.57
C ILE A 122 6.73 -5.61 2.20
N PHE A 123 6.72 -5.56 3.52
CA PHE A 123 6.83 -4.35 4.33
C PHE A 123 8.27 -4.21 4.82
N SER A 124 8.90 -3.08 4.49
CA SER A 124 10.23 -2.70 4.94
C SER A 124 10.13 -1.56 5.95
N ILE A 125 10.64 -1.79 7.16
CA ILE A 125 10.74 -0.83 8.26
C ILE A 125 12.09 -1.05 8.91
N HIS A 126 12.86 0.03 9.12
CA HIS A 126 14.14 -0.06 9.83
C HIS A 126 15.10 -1.11 9.23
N GLY A 127 15.15 -1.22 7.91
CA GLY A 127 16.03 -2.16 7.20
C GLY A 127 15.59 -3.64 7.26
N ILE A 128 14.54 -3.97 8.01
CA ILE A 128 13.96 -5.31 8.07
C ILE A 128 12.81 -5.41 7.06
N GLU A 129 12.82 -6.48 6.26
CA GLU A 129 11.76 -6.80 5.31
C GLU A 129 10.94 -8.00 5.83
N LYS A 130 9.62 -7.86 5.90
CA LYS A 130 8.69 -8.91 6.31
C LYS A 130 7.53 -9.04 5.33
N GLU A 131 7.08 -10.27 5.07
CA GLU A 131 5.85 -10.48 4.29
C GLU A 131 4.63 -10.27 5.19
N GLU A 132 3.73 -9.38 4.78
CA GLU A 132 2.53 -9.00 5.53
C GLU A 132 1.28 -9.15 4.67
N ILE A 133 0.15 -9.36 5.35
CA ILE A 133 -1.20 -9.32 4.75
C ILE A 133 -2.02 -8.29 5.51
N ILE A 134 -2.23 -7.11 4.90
CA ILE A 134 -2.93 -5.98 5.50
C ILE A 134 -4.32 -5.87 4.90
N LYS A 135 -5.36 -5.75 5.75
CA LYS A 135 -6.73 -5.51 5.30
C LYS A 135 -6.92 -4.04 4.99
N ALA A 136 -7.62 -3.73 3.90
CA ALA A 136 -7.96 -2.38 3.51
C ALA A 136 -9.35 -2.34 2.88
N THR A 137 -9.94 -1.16 2.84
CA THR A 137 -11.12 -0.84 2.05
C THR A 137 -10.69 0.07 0.91
N ILE A 138 -11.03 -0.30 -0.33
CA ILE A 138 -10.84 0.54 -1.51
C ILE A 138 -12.21 1.04 -1.96
N ILE A 139 -12.38 2.35 -2.07
CA ILE A 139 -13.57 3.00 -2.62
C ILE A 139 -13.20 3.52 -4.01
N ILE A 140 -13.84 2.96 -5.04
CA ILE A 140 -13.61 3.33 -6.44
C ILE A 140 -14.66 4.36 -6.86
N GLY A 141 -14.19 5.46 -7.45
CA GLY A 141 -15.02 6.47 -8.09
C GLY A 141 -14.49 6.85 -9.48
N LYS A 142 -15.19 7.77 -10.15
CA LYS A 142 -14.97 8.21 -11.53
C LYS A 142 -13.61 8.92 -11.80
N ASN A 143 -12.49 8.19 -11.73
CA ASN A 143 -11.07 8.63 -11.88
C ASN A 143 -10.29 8.78 -10.56
N LYS A 144 -10.82 8.23 -9.46
CA LYS A 144 -10.10 8.23 -8.20
C LYS A 144 -10.39 6.97 -7.41
N ILE A 145 -9.46 6.62 -6.55
CA ILE A 145 -9.67 5.62 -5.51
C ILE A 145 -9.34 6.24 -4.16
N ILE A 146 -10.13 5.89 -3.15
CA ILE A 146 -9.86 6.22 -1.74
C ILE A 146 -9.53 4.91 -1.05
N ILE A 147 -8.49 4.91 -0.22
CA ILE A 147 -8.08 3.73 0.54
C ILE A 147 -8.09 4.07 2.02
N HIS A 148 -8.76 3.22 2.78
CA HIS A 148 -8.75 3.23 4.23
C HIS A 148 -8.16 1.91 4.72
N SER A 149 -7.28 1.97 5.72
CA SER A 149 -6.78 0.76 6.37
C SER A 149 -6.33 1.09 7.79
N GLU A 150 -6.61 0.17 8.70
CA GLU A 150 -6.16 0.18 10.07
C GLU A 150 -5.57 -1.20 10.37
N PHE A 151 -4.35 -1.22 10.92
CA PHE A 151 -3.64 -2.46 11.23
C PHE A 151 -2.59 -2.20 12.31
N GLN A 152 -2.04 -3.27 12.87
CA GLN A 152 -1.02 -3.22 13.90
C GLN A 152 0.31 -3.76 13.39
N ILE A 153 1.39 -3.21 13.92
CA ILE A 153 2.77 -3.64 13.68
C ILE A 153 3.41 -3.99 15.01
N SER A 154 3.97 -5.19 15.15
CA SER A 154 4.84 -5.53 16.28
C SER A 154 6.23 -4.93 16.08
N LEU A 155 6.76 -4.24 17.09
CA LEU A 155 8.12 -3.69 17.05
C LEU A 155 9.19 -4.79 16.96
N GLU A 156 8.95 -5.94 17.59
CA GLU A 156 9.88 -7.07 17.60
C GLU A 156 10.12 -7.62 16.19
N ASP A 157 9.07 -7.67 15.37
CA ASP A 157 9.13 -8.17 13.99
C ASP A 157 10.11 -7.38 13.10
N TYR A 158 10.37 -6.13 13.47
CA TYR A 158 11.27 -5.23 12.75
C TYR A 158 12.55 -4.94 13.54
N ASN A 159 12.88 -5.76 14.54
CA ASN A 159 14.05 -5.64 15.42
C ASN A 159 14.16 -4.29 16.16
N ILE A 160 13.03 -3.62 16.39
CA ILE A 160 12.98 -2.36 17.13
C ILE A 160 12.87 -2.69 18.62
N LYS A 161 13.97 -2.52 19.36
CA LYS A 161 14.03 -2.86 20.78
C LYS A 161 13.53 -1.73 21.65
N ILE A 162 12.68 -2.06 22.62
CA ILE A 162 12.24 -1.12 23.66
C ILE A 162 13.21 -1.21 24.85
N PRO A 163 13.92 -0.14 25.22
CA PRO A 163 14.77 -0.15 26.40
C PRO A 163 13.96 -0.37 27.69
N HIS A 164 14.50 -1.17 28.62
CA HIS A 164 13.81 -1.52 29.88
C HIS A 164 13.42 -0.30 30.73
N VAL A 165 14.08 0.84 30.58
CA VAL A 165 13.74 2.08 31.31
C VAL A 165 12.42 2.73 30.81
N VAL A 166 11.98 2.43 29.58
CA VAL A 166 10.82 3.06 28.94
C VAL A 166 9.73 2.08 28.51
N PHE A 167 9.78 0.81 28.93
CA PHE A 167 8.84 -0.23 28.49
C PHE A 167 7.36 0.07 28.80
N GLN A 168 7.05 0.86 29.84
CA GLN A 168 5.67 1.25 30.13
C GLN A 168 5.21 2.50 29.34
N LYS A 169 6.10 3.09 28.54
CA LYS A 169 5.86 4.31 27.74
C LYS A 169 5.78 4.06 26.24
N ILE A 170 6.20 2.89 25.78
CA ILE A 170 6.20 2.51 24.36
C ILE A 170 5.48 1.17 24.27
N ALA A 171 4.47 1.09 23.41
CA ALA A 171 3.73 -0.13 23.17
C ALA A 171 4.56 -1.11 22.32
N GLU A 172 4.39 -2.41 22.56
CA GLU A 172 5.01 -3.46 21.74
C GLU A 172 4.37 -3.56 20.35
N GLU A 173 3.08 -3.22 20.27
CA GLU A 173 2.31 -3.11 19.04
C GLU A 173 1.96 -1.65 18.76
N ILE A 174 2.16 -1.24 17.51
CA ILE A 174 1.89 0.12 17.03
C ILE A 174 0.66 0.07 16.12
N ASP A 175 -0.37 0.83 16.47
CA ASP A 175 -1.52 1.04 15.60
C ASP A 175 -1.11 1.95 14.43
N VAL A 176 -1.45 1.54 13.22
CA VAL A 176 -1.22 2.30 11.99
C VAL A 176 -2.55 2.51 11.29
N SER A 177 -2.84 3.75 10.93
CA SER A 177 -3.96 4.07 10.06
C SER A 177 -3.50 4.85 8.83
N ILE A 178 -4.14 4.55 7.70
CA ILE A 178 -3.94 5.28 6.45
C ILE A 178 -5.29 5.73 5.88
N ASP A 179 -5.28 6.94 5.35
CA ASP A 179 -6.38 7.53 4.59
C ASP A 179 -5.77 8.25 3.39
N VAL A 180 -6.09 7.76 2.20
CA VAL A 180 -5.40 8.22 1.00
C VAL A 180 -6.29 8.23 -0.23
N GLU A 181 -6.31 9.36 -0.91
CA GLU A 181 -6.89 9.51 -2.25
C GLU A 181 -5.77 9.37 -3.30
N LEU A 182 -6.00 8.50 -4.30
CA LEU A 182 -5.16 8.34 -5.47
C LEU A 182 -5.97 8.71 -6.72
N LEU A 183 -5.35 9.44 -7.64
CA LEU A 183 -5.96 9.87 -8.88
C LEU A 183 -5.45 9.02 -10.04
N ASN A 184 -6.33 8.72 -11.00
CA ASN A 184 -5.95 8.09 -12.25
C ASN A 184 -5.27 9.14 -13.15
N GLU A 185 -4.08 8.84 -13.65
CA GLU A 185 -3.35 9.68 -14.60
C GLU A 185 -3.38 9.16 -16.03
#